data_AF-S8EXW4-F1
#
_entry.id   AF-S8EXW4-F1
#
_cell.length_a   1.000
_cell.length_b   1.000
_cell.length_c   1.000
_cell.angle_alpha   90.00
_cell.angle_beta   90.00
_cell.angle_gamma   90.00
#
_symmetry.space_group_name_H-M   'P 1'
#
loop_
_entity.id
_entity.type
_entity.pdbx_description
1 polymer ?
#
loop_
_entity_poly.entity_id
_entity_poly.type
_entity_poly.pdbx_seq_one_letter_code
_entity_poly.pdbx_strand_id
1 'polypeptide(L)'
;MLCYKESLPYIKSWGNPYSAAAIVANRLSIPHYDRYSVATIPDLLITLGGDPSTTLTLHQLGARLAYAGGTFAAFSGGRILHEVSGSTEDRMCYAYYPRKPNFQLHDVPIPGDPSYPDIAAVPGHSM
;
A
#
# COMPACT_ATOMS: atom_id res chain seq x y z
N MET A 1 15.67 -0.89 -2.55
CA MET A 1 14.91 0.15 -3.27
C MET A 1 15.62 0.37 -4.60
N LEU A 2 15.04 -0.09 -5.71
CA LEU A 2 15.62 0.16 -7.03
C LEU A 2 15.60 1.66 -7.32
N CYS A 3 16.66 2.17 -7.95
CA CYS A 3 16.69 3.55 -8.41
C CYS A 3 15.54 3.78 -9.39
N TYR A 4 14.88 4.95 -9.30
CA TYR A 4 13.69 5.29 -10.10
C TYR A 4 13.87 5.04 -11.60
N LYS A 5 15.07 5.28 -12.13
CA LYS A 5 15.43 5.07 -13.54
C LYS A 5 15.50 3.60 -13.96
N GLU A 6 15.76 2.68 -13.04
CA GLU A 6 15.93 1.24 -13.33
C GLU A 6 14.62 0.46 -13.26
N SER A 7 13.54 1.10 -12.79
CA SER A 7 12.25 0.44 -12.54
C SER A 7 11.37 0.23 -13.78
N LEU A 8 11.70 0.87 -14.92
CA LEU A 8 10.89 0.87 -16.14
C LEU A 8 10.54 -0.53 -16.68
N PRO A 9 11.50 -1.44 -16.95
CA PRO A 9 11.19 -2.74 -17.54
C PRO A 9 10.30 -3.56 -16.61
N TYR A 10 10.49 -3.42 -15.30
CA TYR A 10 9.70 -4.12 -14.30
C TYR A 10 8.29 -3.56 -14.24
N ILE A 11 8.09 -2.25 -14.09
CA ILE A 11 6.75 -1.67 -13.94
C ILE A 11 5.85 -1.95 -15.16
N LYS A 12 6.41 -2.02 -16.36
CA LYS A 12 5.65 -2.37 -17.58
C LYS A 12 5.29 -3.86 -17.66
N SER A 13 6.06 -4.76 -17.07
CA SER A 13 5.83 -6.22 -17.15
C SER A 13 5.29 -6.85 -15.84
N TRP A 14 5.29 -6.11 -14.73
CA TRP A 14 5.09 -6.64 -13.37
C TRP A 14 3.67 -7.15 -13.11
N GLY A 15 2.66 -6.73 -13.89
CA GLY A 15 1.28 -7.21 -13.81
C GLY A 15 0.56 -6.96 -12.48
N ASN A 16 1.22 -6.37 -11.49
CA ASN A 16 0.72 -6.15 -10.14
C ASN A 16 0.75 -4.63 -9.80
N PRO A 17 -0.29 -4.07 -9.15
CA PRO A 17 -0.34 -2.65 -8.81
C PRO A 17 0.66 -2.18 -7.74
N TYR A 18 1.24 -3.09 -6.96
CA TYR A 18 2.19 -2.75 -5.89
C TYR A 18 3.59 -2.55 -6.45
N SER A 19 3.87 -1.32 -6.88
CA SER A 19 5.16 -0.92 -7.46
C SER A 19 6.22 -0.53 -6.42
N ALA A 20 5.88 -0.55 -5.14
CA ALA A 20 6.82 -0.34 -4.03
C ALA A 20 6.51 -1.24 -2.83
N ALA A 21 7.56 -1.57 -2.10
CA ALA A 21 7.49 -2.25 -0.82
C ALA A 21 8.43 -1.57 0.19
N ALA A 22 8.01 -1.52 1.44
CA ALA A 22 8.80 -1.04 2.56
C ALA A 22 8.71 -2.00 3.74
N ILE A 23 9.79 -2.06 4.51
CA ILE A 23 9.83 -2.72 5.80
C ILE A 23 9.80 -1.62 6.86
N VAL A 24 8.83 -1.71 7.77
CA VAL A 24 8.67 -0.76 8.88
C VAL A 24 8.83 -1.54 10.19
N ALA A 25 9.97 -1.36 10.86
CA ALA A 25 10.31 -2.06 12.10
C ALA A 25 10.24 -1.11 13.30
N ASN A 26 9.61 -1.56 14.40
CA ASN A 26 9.52 -0.90 15.72
C ASN A 26 9.12 0.58 15.70
N ARG A 27 8.51 1.02 14.61
CA ARG A 27 8.17 2.42 14.39
C ARG A 27 6.77 2.70 14.90
N LEU A 28 6.63 3.71 15.74
CA LEU A 28 5.35 4.39 15.92
C LEU A 28 5.09 5.28 14.71
N SER A 29 3.89 5.19 14.15
CA SER A 29 3.44 6.04 13.04
C SER A 29 2.34 6.95 13.56
N ILE A 30 2.63 8.26 13.68
CA ILE A 30 1.62 9.29 14.02
C ILE A 30 0.54 9.37 12.93
N PRO A 31 -0.63 10.00 13.18
CA PRO A 31 -1.67 10.15 12.17
C PRO A 31 -1.15 10.79 10.88
N HIS A 32 -1.31 10.09 9.75
CA HIS A 32 -0.87 10.57 8.45
C HIS A 32 -1.70 9.97 7.30
N TYR A 33 -1.52 10.58 6.13
CA TYR A 33 -1.90 10.01 4.84
C TYR A 33 -0.64 9.66 4.05
N ASP A 34 -0.71 8.59 3.27
CA ASP A 34 0.37 8.20 2.39
C ASP A 34 0.40 9.09 1.14
N ARG A 35 1.31 10.07 1.15
CA ARG A 35 1.48 11.07 0.09
C ARG A 35 1.62 10.50 -1.32
N TYR A 36 2.23 9.31 -1.44
CA TYR A 36 2.55 8.71 -2.73
C TYR A 36 1.71 7.47 -3.05
N SER A 37 0.69 7.17 -2.25
CA SER A 37 -0.24 6.07 -2.54
C SER A 37 -1.18 6.45 -3.71
N VAL A 38 -1.88 5.44 -4.21
CA VAL A 38 -2.97 5.59 -5.17
C VAL A 38 -4.30 5.38 -4.45
N ALA A 39 -5.21 6.35 -4.55
CA ALA A 39 -6.46 6.35 -3.81
C ALA A 39 -7.44 5.20 -4.18
N THR A 40 -7.29 4.63 -5.38
CA THR A 40 -8.18 3.58 -5.93
C THR A 40 -7.71 2.16 -5.62
N ILE A 41 -6.52 2.01 -5.03
CA ILE A 41 -5.89 0.71 -4.77
C ILE A 41 -5.48 0.71 -3.29
N PRO A 42 -5.88 -0.29 -2.50
CA PRO A 42 -5.51 -0.35 -1.09
C PRO A 42 -4.02 -0.59 -0.92
N ASP A 43 -3.40 0.01 0.08
CA ASP A 43 -2.11 -0.42 0.59
C ASP A 43 -2.30 -1.74 1.36
N LEU A 44 -1.34 -2.66 1.26
CA LEU A 44 -1.36 -3.94 1.95
C LEU A 44 -0.30 -3.95 3.04
N LEU A 45 -0.73 -4.20 4.27
CA LEU A 45 0.15 -4.30 5.41
C LEU A 45 0.09 -5.72 6.00
N ILE A 46 1.26 -6.34 6.15
CA ILE A 46 1.43 -7.64 6.81
C ILE A 46 2.28 -7.43 8.06
N THR A 47 1.71 -7.68 9.23
CA THR A 47 2.40 -7.49 10.51
C THR A 47 2.91 -8.80 11.09
N LEU A 48 4.16 -8.75 11.56
CA LEU A 48 4.83 -9.79 12.33
C LEU A 48 5.22 -9.21 13.69
N GLY A 49 5.10 -10.02 14.74
CA GLY A 49 5.42 -9.61 16.10
C GLY A 49 4.51 -8.48 16.61
N GLY A 50 5.02 -7.71 17.57
CA GLY A 50 4.25 -6.77 18.35
C GLY A 50 3.50 -7.42 19.51
N ASP A 51 3.04 -6.59 20.43
CA ASP A 51 2.34 -7.00 21.65
C ASP A 51 0.80 -6.88 21.52
N PRO A 52 0.02 -7.46 22.46
CA PRO A 52 -1.44 -7.41 22.42
C PRO A 52 -2.08 -6.00 22.45
N SER A 53 -1.32 -4.97 22.84
CA SER A 53 -1.75 -3.58 22.87
C SER A 53 -1.40 -2.80 21.59
N THR A 54 -0.69 -3.43 20.64
CA THR A 54 -0.35 -2.81 19.36
C THR A 54 -1.61 -2.61 18.50
N THR A 55 -1.87 -1.39 18.06
CA THR A 55 -3.08 -1.04 17.31
C THR A 55 -2.83 -0.26 16.03
N LEU A 56 -3.67 -0.51 15.02
CA LEU A 56 -3.85 0.31 13.82
C LEU A 56 -5.16 1.09 13.97
N THR A 57 -5.09 2.42 13.90
CA THR A 57 -6.28 3.28 13.91
C THR A 57 -6.57 3.75 12.49
N LEU A 58 -7.83 3.63 12.06
CA LEU A 58 -8.35 4.13 10.77
C LEU A 58 -9.41 5.18 11.05
N HIS A 59 -9.02 6.46 11.08
CA HIS A 59 -9.81 7.52 11.70
C HIS A 59 -11.16 7.76 11.00
N GLN A 60 -11.19 7.80 9.67
CA GLN A 60 -12.43 8.00 8.89
C GLN A 60 -13.42 6.85 9.05
N LEU A 61 -12.94 5.67 9.45
CA LEU A 61 -13.79 4.50 9.68
C LEU A 61 -14.22 4.37 11.15
N GLY A 62 -13.73 5.24 12.04
CA GLY A 62 -13.97 5.13 13.48
C GLY A 62 -13.43 3.82 14.08
N ALA A 63 -12.43 3.20 13.44
CA ALA A 63 -11.96 1.87 13.79
C ALA A 63 -10.58 1.93 14.45
N ARG A 64 -10.42 1.13 15.52
CA ARG A 64 -9.13 0.83 16.14
C ARG A 64 -9.00 -0.68 16.26
N LEU A 65 -8.03 -1.24 15.54
CA LEU A 65 -7.91 -2.67 15.32
C LEU A 65 -6.65 -3.20 16.01
N ALA A 66 -6.73 -4.42 16.54
CA ALA A 66 -5.55 -5.15 16.96
C ALA A 66 -4.60 -5.34 15.77
N TYR A 67 -3.32 -5.05 15.98
CA TYR A 67 -2.32 -4.97 14.92
C TYR A 67 -1.01 -5.66 15.35
N ALA A 68 -1.17 -6.87 15.88
CA ALA A 68 -0.08 -7.76 16.28
C ALA A 68 0.26 -8.77 15.17
N GLY A 69 1.13 -9.72 15.48
CA GLY A 69 1.61 -10.72 14.52
C GLY A 69 0.47 -11.53 13.90
N GLY A 70 0.51 -11.70 12.58
CA GLY A 70 -0.52 -12.39 11.81
C GLY A 70 -1.64 -11.48 11.31
N THR A 71 -1.64 -10.19 11.65
CA THR A 71 -2.59 -9.23 11.09
C THR A 71 -2.24 -8.88 9.65
N PHE A 72 -3.24 -8.98 8.77
CA PHE A 72 -3.25 -8.42 7.43
C PHE A 72 -4.25 -7.26 7.38
N ALA A 73 -3.84 -6.10 6.87
CA ALA A 73 -4.71 -4.95 6.69
C ALA A 73 -4.63 -4.44 5.25
N ALA A 74 -5.78 -4.18 4.64
CA ALA A 74 -5.89 -3.58 3.33
C ALA A 74 -6.79 -2.33 3.41
N PHE A 75 -6.23 -1.16 3.12
CA PHE A 75 -6.95 0.11 3.16
C PHE A 75 -6.24 1.15 2.29
N SER A 76 -6.94 2.21 1.86
CA SER A 76 -6.28 3.28 1.09
C SER A 76 -5.63 4.30 2.02
N GLY A 77 -4.32 4.21 2.23
CA GLY A 77 -3.54 5.15 3.06
C GLY A 77 -3.54 6.58 2.51
N GLY A 78 -3.81 6.76 1.22
CA GLY A 78 -4.02 8.07 0.60
C GLY A 78 -5.38 8.71 0.88
N ARG A 79 -6.38 7.94 1.34
CA ARG A 79 -7.73 8.44 1.65
C ARG A 79 -8.10 8.33 3.12
N ILE A 80 -7.48 7.39 3.83
CA ILE A 80 -7.77 7.09 5.22
C ILE A 80 -6.57 7.56 6.04
N LEU A 81 -6.82 8.55 6.89
CA LEU A 81 -5.91 8.99 7.93
C LEU A 81 -5.71 7.80 8.85
N HIS A 82 -4.46 7.41 9.04
CA HIS A 82 -4.14 6.24 9.81
C HIS A 82 -2.89 6.46 10.66
N GLU A 83 -2.83 5.71 11.75
CA GLU A 83 -1.71 5.69 12.67
C GLU A 83 -1.48 4.27 13.17
N VAL A 84 -0.26 4.01 13.63
CA VAL A 84 0.07 2.76 14.28
C VAL A 84 0.78 3.08 15.59
N SER A 85 0.28 2.47 16.68
CA SER A 85 0.86 2.65 18.00
C SER A 85 2.30 2.14 18.07
N GLY A 86 3.01 2.55 19.12
CA GLY A 86 4.22 1.85 19.53
C GLY A 86 3.88 0.42 20.00
N SER A 87 4.93 -0.40 20.09
CA SER A 87 4.90 -1.72 20.71
C SER A 87 6.03 -1.82 21.73
N THR A 88 5.82 -2.58 22.80
CA THR A 88 6.87 -2.92 23.78
C THR A 88 7.72 -4.11 23.33
N GLU A 89 7.25 -4.86 22.33
CA GLU A 89 7.93 -6.00 21.72
C GLU A 89 8.36 -5.68 20.29
N ASP A 90 9.23 -6.52 19.72
CA ASP A 90 9.64 -6.35 18.32
C ASP A 90 8.47 -6.56 17.37
N ARG A 91 8.27 -5.58 16.50
CA ARG A 91 7.22 -5.52 15.50
C ARG A 91 7.78 -5.12 14.15
N MET A 92 7.39 -5.86 13.13
CA MET A 92 7.76 -5.61 11.74
C MET A 92 6.50 -5.57 10.88
N CYS A 93 6.44 -4.62 9.95
CA CYS A 93 5.39 -4.53 8.96
C CYS A 93 6.00 -4.55 7.56
N TYR A 94 5.52 -5.46 6.71
CA TYR A 94 5.72 -5.37 5.27
C TYR A 94 4.58 -4.55 4.68
N ALA A 95 4.91 -3.36 4.20
CA ALA A 95 3.98 -2.46 3.53
C ALA A 95 4.18 -2.53 2.02
N TYR A 96 3.19 -3.04 1.31
CA TYR A 96 3.12 -3.03 -0.16
C TYR A 96 2.13 -1.95 -0.58
N TYR A 97 2.55 -1.04 -1.46
CA TYR A 97 1.70 0.06 -1.85
C TYR A 97 1.90 0.46 -3.32
N PRO A 98 0.81 0.87 -4.00
CA PRO A 98 0.89 1.48 -5.31
C PRO A 98 1.57 2.85 -5.20
N ARG A 99 2.81 2.95 -5.68
CA ARG A 99 3.54 4.22 -5.63
C ARG A 99 3.20 5.07 -6.85
N LYS A 100 2.31 6.04 -6.71
CA LYS A 100 1.83 6.92 -7.79
C LYS A 100 2.96 7.50 -8.68
N PRO A 101 4.09 8.01 -8.15
CA PRO A 101 5.16 8.53 -9.00
C PRO A 101 5.82 7.49 -9.92
N ASN A 102 5.74 6.19 -9.59
CA ASN A 102 6.29 5.12 -10.42
C ASN A 102 5.42 4.92 -11.68
N PHE A 103 4.10 4.97 -11.54
CA PHE A 103 3.17 4.91 -12.67
C PHE A 103 3.30 6.14 -13.57
N GLN A 104 3.37 7.32 -12.96
CA GLN A 104 3.51 8.59 -13.68
C GLN A 104 4.84 8.72 -14.43
N LEU A 105 5.95 8.15 -13.94
CA LEU A 105 7.23 8.22 -14.65
C LEU A 105 7.18 7.51 -16.00
N HIS A 106 6.51 6.37 -16.01
CA HIS A 106 6.66 5.37 -17.06
C HIS A 106 5.45 5.33 -17.97
N ASP A 107 4.57 6.33 -17.83
CA ASP A 107 3.30 6.47 -18.54
C ASP A 107 2.45 5.19 -18.48
N VAL A 108 2.44 4.54 -17.30
CA VAL A 108 1.62 3.36 -17.05
C VAL A 108 0.31 3.81 -16.41
N PRO A 109 -0.86 3.45 -17.00
CA PRO A 109 -2.16 3.78 -16.42
C PRO A 109 -2.29 3.24 -14.99
N ILE A 110 -2.87 4.04 -14.11
CA ILE A 110 -3.12 3.64 -12.73
C ILE A 110 -4.43 2.86 -12.67
N PRO A 111 -4.46 1.63 -12.12
CA PRO A 111 -5.71 0.88 -11.97
C PRO A 111 -6.81 1.68 -11.27
N GLY A 112 -7.97 1.78 -11.93
CA GLY A 112 -9.14 2.53 -11.44
C GLY A 112 -9.10 4.04 -11.71
N ASP A 113 -8.08 4.58 -12.37
CA ASP A 113 -8.10 5.93 -12.94
C ASP A 113 -9.02 5.96 -14.19
N PRO A 114 -9.74 7.06 -14.51
CA PRO A 114 -10.51 7.18 -15.75
C PRO A 114 -9.73 6.87 -17.04
N SER A 115 -8.40 7.02 -17.02
CA SER A 115 -7.49 6.69 -18.12
C SER A 115 -7.08 5.21 -18.17
N TYR A 116 -7.46 4.41 -17.17
CA TYR A 116 -7.17 2.99 -17.15
C TYR A 116 -7.99 2.28 -18.23
N PRO A 117 -7.36 1.59 -19.18
CA PRO A 117 -8.09 0.92 -20.26
C PRO A 117 -9.04 -0.11 -19.65
N ASP A 118 -10.30 -0.05 -20.07
CA ASP A 118 -11.25 -1.10 -19.75
C ASP A 118 -10.74 -2.38 -20.40
N ILE A 119 -10.26 -3.31 -19.59
CA ILE A 119 -9.80 -4.63 -20.03
C ILE A 119 -10.90 -5.39 -20.76
N ALA A 120 -12.18 -5.07 -20.52
CA ALA A 120 -13.31 -5.61 -21.28
C ALA A 120 -13.45 -4.97 -22.68
N ALA A 121 -12.81 -3.83 -22.93
CA ALA A 121 -12.84 -3.11 -24.20
C ALA A 121 -11.62 -3.40 -25.10
N VAL A 122 -10.63 -4.18 -24.62
CA VAL A 122 -9.46 -4.59 -25.44
C VAL A 122 -9.90 -5.71 -26.40
N PRO A 123 -9.87 -5.48 -27.73
CA PRO A 123 -10.28 -6.50 -28.69
C PRO A 123 -9.41 -7.76 -28.55
N GLY A 124 -10.02 -8.91 -28.29
CA GLY A 124 -9.34 -10.21 -28.22
C GLY A 124 -9.21 -10.83 -26.82
N HIS A 125 -9.71 -10.19 -25.75
CA HIS A 125 -9.89 -10.83 -24.45
C HIS A 125 -11.36 -11.24 -24.25
N SER A 126 -11.75 -12.41 -24.75
CA SER A 126 -12.95 -13.10 -24.27
C SER A 126 -12.56 -14.00 -23.11
N MET A 127 -13.30 -13.94 -21.99
CA MET A 127 -13.24 -14.97 -20.95
C MET A 127 -13.68 -16.32 -21.48
#